data_AF-A0A1Q6M7F8-F1
#
_entry.id   AF-A0A1Q6M7F8-F1
#
_cell.length_a   1.000
_cell.length_b   1.000
_cell.length_c   1.000
_cell.angle_alpha   90.00
_cell.angle_beta   90.00
_cell.angle_gamma   90.00
#
_symmetry.space_group_name_H-M   'P 1'
#
loop_
_entity.id
_entity.type
_entity.pdbx_description
1 polymer ?
#
loop_
_entity_poly.entity_id
_entity_poly.type
_entity_poly.pdbx_seq_one_letter_code
_entity_poly.pdbx_strand_id
1 'polypeptide(L)'
;MPIITNASSFTVIVRASKVGYKTESSTQTTKVNKASGSLSLSSYSGTINYPNSTSFTTSGTGSISAWSSNTGVATVSVSGNTVTVKSVGAGSATITVKSASNTNYNERTGTYSVTVKDNTFTGTSGVGYYADVDGNGTVDGIIFEDFKKGGSGSWGGTNYTISTVTGLKEYYVSKTNYNGPFGTKNVLSARGSGNARFNVMALSDYNNSATYTFTNAKSITSGEWRVPTSIELAAFGGELGITTLNYSGYGLKATYWSSTAIYFNDIIRYGCCVSFSNGKINGNGIGIKYPVRLARTF
;
A
#
# COMPACT_ATOMS: atom_id res chain seq x y z
N MET A 1 2.42 -58.10 -5.16
CA MET A 1 3.90 -58.07 -5.14
C MET A 1 4.36 -56.76 -4.52
N PRO A 2 5.41 -56.72 -3.69
CA PRO A 2 5.98 -55.46 -3.24
C PRO A 2 6.67 -54.76 -4.42
N ILE A 3 6.42 -53.47 -4.58
CA ILE A 3 7.07 -52.62 -5.58
C ILE A 3 8.14 -51.79 -4.87
N ILE A 4 9.36 -51.80 -5.40
CA ILE A 4 10.50 -51.03 -4.86
C ILE A 4 10.62 -49.73 -5.68
N THR A 5 10.65 -48.58 -5.01
CA THR A 5 10.84 -47.25 -5.63
C THR A 5 12.03 -46.53 -5.00
N ASN A 6 12.87 -45.87 -5.80
CA ASN A 6 13.99 -45.00 -5.37
C ASN A 6 15.12 -45.69 -4.54
N ALA A 7 15.74 -46.75 -5.06
CA ALA A 7 16.86 -47.45 -4.40
C ALA A 7 18.23 -47.07 -4.99
N SER A 8 19.27 -47.04 -4.15
CA SER A 8 20.67 -47.09 -4.56
C SER A 8 21.27 -48.48 -4.29
N SER A 9 22.37 -48.81 -4.96
CA SER A 9 23.08 -50.09 -4.79
C SER A 9 24.53 -49.83 -4.42
N PHE A 10 25.04 -50.52 -3.40
CA PHE A 10 26.48 -50.63 -3.16
C PHE A 10 26.91 -52.09 -3.30
N THR A 11 28.10 -52.28 -3.85
CA THR A 11 28.63 -53.59 -4.22
C THR A 11 29.87 -53.88 -3.39
N VAL A 12 29.88 -55.03 -2.71
CA VAL A 12 31.07 -55.53 -2.01
C VAL A 12 31.63 -56.70 -2.80
N ILE A 13 32.91 -56.60 -3.16
CA ILE A 13 33.65 -57.67 -3.87
C ILE A 13 34.68 -58.22 -2.90
N VAL A 14 34.54 -59.49 -2.53
CA VAL A 14 35.56 -60.22 -1.75
C VAL A 14 36.36 -61.08 -2.71
N ARG A 15 37.69 -60.88 -2.75
CA ARG A 15 38.62 -61.72 -3.51
C ARG A 15 39.56 -62.44 -2.55
N ALA A 16 39.65 -63.76 -2.70
CA ALA A 16 40.60 -64.58 -1.95
C ALA A 16 41.51 -65.31 -2.94
N SER A 17 42.83 -65.20 -2.73
CA SER A 17 43.84 -65.87 -3.54
C SER A 17 44.94 -66.45 -2.67
N LYS A 18 45.44 -67.64 -3.05
CA LYS A 18 46.59 -68.29 -2.42
C LYS A 18 47.46 -68.90 -3.52
N VAL A 19 48.78 -68.82 -3.37
CA VAL A 19 49.73 -69.41 -4.34
C VAL A 19 49.45 -70.90 -4.55
N GLY A 20 49.33 -71.33 -5.80
CA GLY A 20 48.96 -72.69 -6.20
C GLY A 20 47.46 -72.95 -6.31
N TYR A 21 46.60 -71.96 -6.03
CA TYR A 21 45.15 -72.07 -6.12
C TYR A 21 44.55 -71.01 -7.04
N LYS A 22 43.41 -71.34 -7.67
CA LYS A 22 42.62 -70.39 -8.44
C LYS A 22 42.09 -69.28 -7.51
N THR A 23 42.12 -68.03 -7.99
CA THR A 23 41.48 -66.91 -7.29
C THR A 23 39.97 -67.02 -7.45
N GLU A 24 39.25 -66.95 -6.34
CA GLU A 24 37.79 -66.91 -6.33
C GLU A 24 37.31 -65.52 -5.89
N SER A 25 36.18 -65.09 -6.45
CA SER A 25 35.54 -63.83 -6.11
C SER A 25 34.05 -64.02 -5.85
N SER A 26 33.54 -63.41 -4.79
CA SER A 26 32.10 -63.33 -4.53
C SER A 26 31.65 -61.87 -4.53
N THR A 27 30.48 -61.62 -5.13
CA THR A 27 29.87 -60.30 -5.21
C THR A 27 28.56 -60.31 -4.45
N GLN A 28 28.42 -59.41 -3.48
CA GLN A 28 27.14 -59.17 -2.80
C GLN A 28 26.67 -57.76 -3.15
N THR A 29 25.46 -57.67 -3.69
CA THR A 29 24.77 -56.39 -3.94
C THR A 29 23.60 -56.25 -2.98
N THR A 30 23.60 -55.19 -2.18
CA THR A 30 22.47 -54.83 -1.31
C THR A 30 21.79 -53.59 -1.85
N LYS A 31 20.45 -53.59 -1.86
CA LYS A 31 19.62 -52.43 -2.18
C LYS A 31 19.37 -51.64 -0.91
N VAL A 32 19.58 -50.33 -0.96
CA VAL A 32 19.26 -49.40 0.13
C VAL A 32 18.21 -48.42 -0.38
N ASN A 33 17.04 -48.39 0.27
CA ASN A 33 15.99 -47.44 -0.03
C ASN A 33 16.30 -46.10 0.66
N LYS A 34 15.84 -44.99 0.07
CA LYS A 34 15.88 -43.69 0.74
C LYS A 34 15.15 -43.73 2.09
N ALA A 35 15.70 -43.06 3.08
CA ALA A 35 15.02 -42.83 4.34
C ALA A 35 13.86 -41.84 4.15
N SER A 36 12.90 -41.86 5.08
CA SER A 36 11.86 -40.82 5.15
C SER A 36 12.51 -39.46 5.37
N GLY A 37 12.17 -38.47 4.54
CA GLY A 37 12.61 -37.10 4.75
C GLY A 37 11.92 -36.46 5.95
N SER A 38 12.50 -35.37 6.45
CA SER A 38 11.88 -34.53 7.50
C SER A 38 11.52 -33.15 6.96
N LEU A 39 10.50 -32.56 7.55
CA LEU A 39 10.16 -31.16 7.41
C LEU A 39 9.47 -30.70 8.69
N SER A 40 9.97 -29.63 9.28
CA SER A 40 9.41 -28.96 10.45
C SER A 40 9.24 -27.47 10.14
N LEU A 41 8.10 -26.91 10.56
CA LEU A 41 7.80 -25.48 10.46
C LEU A 41 7.71 -24.91 11.88
N SER A 42 8.25 -23.71 12.11
CA SER A 42 8.14 -23.04 13.41
C SER A 42 6.73 -22.53 13.71
N SER A 43 5.87 -22.43 12.70
CA SER A 43 4.44 -22.13 12.82
C SER A 43 3.69 -22.76 11.65
N TYR A 44 2.39 -23.03 11.84
CA TYR A 44 1.49 -23.62 10.84
C TYR A 44 0.34 -22.68 10.46
N SER A 45 0.26 -21.50 11.06
CA SER A 45 -0.69 -20.48 10.66
C SER A 45 -0.28 -19.07 11.07
N GLY A 46 -0.94 -18.08 10.47
CA GLY A 46 -0.83 -16.69 10.91
C GLY A 46 -1.90 -15.81 10.31
N THR A 47 -2.09 -14.65 10.94
CA THR A 47 -2.94 -13.57 10.44
C THR A 47 -2.06 -12.38 10.08
N ILE A 48 -2.26 -11.82 8.88
CA ILE A 48 -1.55 -10.63 8.41
C ILE A 48 -2.56 -9.52 8.19
N ASN A 49 -2.29 -8.33 8.70
CA ASN A 49 -3.04 -7.13 8.29
C ASN A 49 -2.37 -6.57 7.03
N TYR A 50 -3.10 -6.47 5.92
CA TYR A 50 -2.56 -5.93 4.66
C TYR A 50 -2.09 -4.46 4.82
N PRO A 51 -0.97 -4.01 4.21
CA PRO A 51 -0.04 -4.71 3.32
C PRO A 51 1.22 -5.28 4.01
N ASN A 52 1.10 -5.78 5.25
CA ASN A 52 2.24 -6.31 5.98
C ASN A 52 2.70 -7.68 5.49
N SER A 53 3.76 -8.19 6.10
CA SER A 53 4.27 -9.54 5.89
C SER A 53 4.48 -10.25 7.22
N THR A 54 4.63 -11.56 7.17
CA THR A 54 5.08 -12.39 8.29
C THR A 54 6.12 -13.38 7.79
N SER A 55 6.83 -14.02 8.69
CA SER A 55 7.79 -15.07 8.34
C SER A 55 7.80 -16.18 9.37
N PHE A 56 8.22 -17.36 8.93
CA PHE A 56 8.47 -18.51 9.79
C PHE A 56 9.69 -19.26 9.28
N THR A 57 10.31 -20.04 10.17
CA THR A 57 11.48 -20.84 9.81
C THR A 57 11.09 -22.27 9.56
N THR A 58 11.91 -22.94 8.74
CA THR A 58 11.71 -24.31 8.31
C THR A 58 13.00 -25.10 8.51
N SER A 59 12.89 -26.39 8.75
CA SER A 59 14.02 -27.30 8.76
C SER A 59 13.60 -28.59 8.06
N GLY A 60 14.39 -29.03 7.08
CA GLY A 60 14.10 -30.24 6.33
C GLY A 60 15.37 -30.90 5.82
N THR A 61 15.25 -32.14 5.38
CA THR A 61 16.38 -32.95 4.89
C THR A 61 16.87 -32.56 3.50
N GLY A 62 16.12 -31.73 2.77
CA GLY A 62 16.47 -31.27 1.43
C GLY A 62 16.24 -29.77 1.24
N SER A 63 16.47 -29.28 0.03
CA SER A 63 16.24 -27.88 -0.33
C SER A 63 14.76 -27.50 -0.14
N ILE A 64 14.53 -26.31 0.43
CA ILE A 64 13.20 -25.80 0.74
C ILE A 64 12.67 -24.97 -0.43
N SER A 65 11.41 -25.22 -0.78
CA SER A 65 10.62 -24.40 -1.71
C SER A 65 9.24 -24.15 -1.13
N ALA A 66 8.58 -23.06 -1.53
CA ALA A 66 7.22 -22.76 -1.08
C ALA A 66 6.42 -22.05 -2.18
N TRP A 67 5.10 -22.28 -2.19
CA TRP A 67 4.16 -21.61 -3.08
C TRP A 67 2.83 -21.34 -2.38
N SER A 68 2.10 -20.33 -2.86
CA SER A 68 0.80 -19.95 -2.33
C SER A 68 -0.32 -20.54 -3.18
N SER A 69 -1.40 -20.99 -2.53
CA SER A 69 -2.61 -21.42 -3.21
C SER A 69 -3.41 -20.26 -3.82
N ASN A 70 -3.19 -19.03 -3.35
CA ASN A 70 -3.86 -17.83 -3.86
C ASN A 70 -2.92 -16.61 -3.78
N THR A 71 -2.28 -16.30 -4.90
CA THR A 71 -1.35 -15.16 -5.01
C THR A 71 -2.02 -13.79 -4.98
N GLY A 72 -3.34 -13.72 -5.21
CA GLY A 72 -4.14 -12.51 -4.99
C GLY A 72 -4.36 -12.19 -3.50
N VAL A 73 -4.17 -13.17 -2.62
CA VAL A 73 -4.25 -13.00 -1.15
C VAL A 73 -2.85 -12.88 -0.54
N ALA A 74 -1.94 -13.80 -0.88
CA ALA A 74 -0.59 -13.79 -0.33
C ALA A 74 0.44 -14.37 -1.32
N THR A 75 1.61 -13.75 -1.37
CA THR A 75 2.79 -14.24 -2.09
C THR A 75 3.82 -14.77 -1.10
N VAL A 76 4.73 -15.63 -1.56
CA VAL A 76 5.73 -16.28 -0.72
C VAL A 76 7.10 -16.23 -1.36
N SER A 77 8.14 -16.04 -0.54
CA SER A 77 9.53 -16.20 -0.92
C SER A 77 10.28 -17.03 0.11
N VAL A 78 11.35 -17.70 -0.32
CA VAL A 78 12.21 -18.52 0.53
C VAL A 78 13.64 -17.98 0.44
N SER A 79 14.26 -17.73 1.60
CA SER A 79 15.66 -17.32 1.70
C SER A 79 16.32 -18.13 2.81
N GLY A 80 17.20 -19.06 2.42
CA GLY A 80 17.74 -20.06 3.34
C GLY A 80 16.61 -20.90 3.96
N ASN A 81 16.53 -20.91 5.28
CA ASN A 81 15.51 -21.63 6.04
C ASN A 81 14.28 -20.78 6.40
N THR A 82 14.25 -19.51 5.99
CA THR A 82 13.15 -18.57 6.29
C THR A 82 12.18 -18.50 5.12
N VAL A 83 10.90 -18.68 5.41
CA VAL A 83 9.78 -18.47 4.48
C VAL A 83 9.10 -17.16 4.85
N THR A 84 9.03 -16.22 3.90
CA THR A 84 8.36 -14.92 4.08
C THR A 84 7.06 -14.92 3.30
N VAL A 85 5.96 -14.59 3.97
CA VAL A 85 4.62 -14.50 3.39
C VAL A 85 4.21 -13.03 3.36
N LYS A 86 4.02 -12.48 2.16
CA LYS A 86 3.62 -11.08 1.94
C LYS A 86 2.16 -11.03 1.55
N SER A 87 1.37 -10.20 2.24
CA SER A 87 -0.04 -9.99 1.89
C SER A 87 -0.19 -9.22 0.57
N VAL A 88 -1.26 -9.53 -0.16
CA VAL A 88 -1.64 -8.91 -1.45
C VAL A 88 -3.08 -8.39 -1.40
N GLY A 89 -3.99 -9.11 -0.73
CA GLY A 89 -5.37 -8.70 -0.53
C GLY A 89 -6.03 -9.54 0.58
N ALA A 90 -7.12 -9.06 1.16
CA ALA A 90 -7.82 -9.82 2.18
C ALA A 90 -8.41 -11.14 1.65
N GLY A 91 -8.44 -12.13 2.54
CA GLY A 91 -8.91 -13.47 2.27
C GLY A 91 -8.04 -14.49 2.98
N SER A 92 -8.12 -15.74 2.53
CA SER A 92 -7.30 -16.83 3.06
C SER A 92 -6.53 -17.52 1.94
N ALA A 93 -5.32 -17.96 2.26
CA ALA A 93 -4.49 -18.77 1.39
C ALA A 93 -3.80 -19.86 2.21
N THR A 94 -3.36 -20.91 1.53
CA THR A 94 -2.50 -21.94 2.09
C THR A 94 -1.14 -21.85 1.41
N ILE A 95 -0.09 -21.69 2.21
CA ILE A 95 1.28 -21.79 1.75
C ILE A 95 1.72 -23.24 1.88
N THR A 96 2.05 -23.88 0.77
CA THR A 96 2.66 -25.21 0.79
C THR A 96 4.17 -25.07 0.80
N VAL A 97 4.82 -25.73 1.76
CA VAL A 97 6.26 -25.80 1.89
C VAL A 97 6.71 -27.22 1.56
N LYS A 98 7.75 -27.36 0.74
CA LYS A 98 8.30 -28.65 0.32
C LYS A 98 9.79 -28.72 0.63
N SER A 99 10.19 -29.77 1.35
CA SER A 99 11.56 -30.27 1.40
C SER A 99 11.74 -31.28 0.27
N ALA A 100 12.58 -30.96 -0.72
CA ALA A 100 12.82 -31.82 -1.87
C ALA A 100 13.45 -33.16 -1.48
N SER A 101 13.16 -34.20 -2.27
CA SER A 101 13.92 -35.45 -2.16
C SER A 101 15.37 -35.23 -2.59
N ASN A 102 16.29 -35.98 -2.01
CA ASN A 102 17.69 -36.00 -2.42
C ASN A 102 18.19 -37.45 -2.52
N THR A 103 19.51 -37.66 -2.58
CA THR A 103 20.11 -39.00 -2.68
C THR A 103 19.73 -39.92 -1.52
N ASN A 104 19.53 -39.37 -0.32
CA ASN A 104 19.35 -40.12 0.92
C ASN A 104 17.90 -40.12 1.45
N TYR A 105 17.13 -39.07 1.14
CA TYR A 105 15.82 -38.82 1.74
C TYR A 105 14.72 -38.61 0.70
N ASN A 106 13.53 -39.13 1.00
CA ASN A 106 12.30 -38.84 0.25
C ASN A 106 11.82 -37.41 0.50
N GLU A 107 10.97 -36.89 -0.39
CA GLU A 107 10.39 -35.55 -0.21
C GLU A 107 9.36 -35.49 0.91
N ARG A 108 9.16 -34.29 1.48
CA ARG A 108 8.13 -34.02 2.49
C ARG A 108 7.49 -32.65 2.27
N THR A 109 6.18 -32.56 2.52
CA THR A 109 5.42 -31.32 2.42
C THR A 109 4.77 -30.96 3.75
N GLY A 110 4.61 -29.67 3.99
CA GLY A 110 3.89 -29.09 5.11
C GLY A 110 3.06 -27.89 4.63
N THR A 111 2.07 -27.49 5.42
CA THR A 111 1.17 -26.40 5.06
C THR A 111 1.14 -25.34 6.15
N TYR A 112 1.11 -24.09 5.74
CA TYR A 112 0.91 -22.93 6.59
C TYR A 112 -0.35 -22.19 6.14
N SER A 113 -1.33 -22.07 7.02
CA SER A 113 -2.59 -21.36 6.73
C SER A 113 -2.43 -19.87 7.02
N VAL A 114 -2.60 -19.02 6.00
CA VAL A 114 -2.56 -17.57 6.18
C VAL A 114 -3.94 -16.96 5.98
N THR A 115 -4.35 -16.11 6.92
CA THR A 115 -5.49 -15.23 6.74
C THR A 115 -4.98 -13.80 6.64
N VAL A 116 -5.32 -13.13 5.55
CA VAL A 116 -5.05 -11.71 5.38
C VAL A 116 -6.33 -10.96 5.73
N LYS A 117 -6.23 -10.08 6.71
CA LYS A 117 -7.30 -9.15 7.07
C LYS A 117 -7.05 -7.80 6.41
N ASP A 118 -8.15 -7.14 6.11
CA ASP A 118 -8.09 -5.76 5.67
C ASP A 118 -7.73 -4.83 6.82
N ASN A 119 -6.81 -3.92 6.55
CA ASN A 119 -6.46 -2.84 7.45
C ASN A 119 -7.45 -1.68 7.27
N THR A 120 -8.74 -2.01 7.33
CA THR A 120 -9.84 -1.08 7.07
C THR A 120 -9.72 0.13 8.00
N PHE A 121 -9.84 1.30 7.41
CA PHE A 121 -9.86 2.55 8.15
C PHE A 121 -11.20 2.68 8.90
N THR A 122 -11.16 2.38 10.19
CA THR A 122 -12.31 2.48 11.11
C THR A 122 -12.38 3.81 11.85
N GLY A 123 -11.45 4.73 11.57
CA GLY A 123 -11.40 6.04 12.21
C GLY A 123 -12.66 6.86 11.94
N THR A 124 -13.03 7.67 12.94
CA THR A 124 -14.19 8.56 12.88
C THR A 124 -14.03 9.71 11.88
N SER A 125 -12.78 10.09 11.56
CA SER A 125 -12.46 11.09 10.54
C SER A 125 -11.14 10.78 9.83
N GLY A 126 -11.12 10.85 8.51
CA GLY A 126 -9.89 10.78 7.70
C GLY A 126 -9.16 12.12 7.54
N VAL A 127 -9.71 13.24 8.03
CA VAL A 127 -9.05 14.55 7.96
C VAL A 127 -7.65 14.49 8.59
N GLY A 128 -6.66 15.00 7.87
CA GLY A 128 -5.26 15.01 8.27
C GLY A 128 -4.48 13.71 7.99
N TYR A 129 -5.12 12.69 7.42
CA TYR A 129 -4.41 11.55 6.81
C TYR A 129 -3.91 11.94 5.43
N TYR A 130 -2.78 11.37 5.02
CA TYR A 130 -2.34 11.44 3.64
C TYR A 130 -3.18 10.50 2.77
N ALA A 131 -3.24 10.78 1.47
CA ALA A 131 -3.95 9.96 0.50
C ALA A 131 -3.02 9.49 -0.61
N ASP A 132 -3.14 8.21 -0.94
CA ASP A 132 -2.67 7.56 -2.16
C ASP A 132 -3.91 7.33 -3.02
N VAL A 133 -4.17 8.27 -3.93
CA VAL A 133 -5.46 8.43 -4.61
C VAL A 133 -5.54 7.62 -5.90
N ASP A 134 -4.41 7.12 -6.39
CA ASP A 134 -4.33 6.26 -7.58
C ASP A 134 -3.91 4.81 -7.26
N GLY A 135 -3.55 4.52 -6.01
CA GLY A 135 -3.19 3.18 -5.55
C GLY A 135 -1.80 2.75 -6.01
N ASN A 136 -0.96 3.69 -6.47
CA ASN A 136 0.40 3.40 -6.92
C ASN A 136 1.41 3.23 -5.75
N GLY A 137 0.97 3.49 -4.51
CA GLY A 137 1.78 3.38 -3.30
C GLY A 137 2.59 4.62 -2.94
N THR A 138 2.43 5.72 -3.68
CA THR A 138 2.98 7.05 -3.39
C THR A 138 1.93 7.95 -2.75
N VAL A 139 2.38 8.98 -2.04
CA VAL A 139 1.47 9.93 -1.40
C VAL A 139 1.21 11.09 -2.36
N ASP A 140 -0.06 11.34 -2.65
CA ASP A 140 -0.47 12.37 -3.61
C ASP A 140 -0.95 13.65 -2.92
N GLY A 141 -1.53 13.51 -1.74
CA GLY A 141 -2.19 14.64 -1.08
C GLY A 141 -2.52 14.43 0.38
N ILE A 142 -3.15 15.44 0.96
CA ILE A 142 -3.65 15.46 2.33
C ILE A 142 -5.18 15.54 2.30
N ILE A 143 -5.84 14.70 3.10
CA ILE A 143 -7.30 14.72 3.26
C ILE A 143 -7.69 15.91 4.13
N PHE A 144 -8.62 16.71 3.63
CA PHE A 144 -9.12 17.90 4.36
C PHE A 144 -10.63 17.94 4.54
N GLU A 145 -11.40 17.07 3.87
CA GLU A 145 -12.83 16.88 4.18
C GLU A 145 -13.13 15.38 4.27
N ASP A 146 -14.07 15.02 5.15
CA ASP A 146 -14.60 13.66 5.29
C ASP A 146 -16.14 13.70 5.24
N PHE A 147 -16.70 13.28 4.11
CA PHE A 147 -18.14 13.25 3.86
C PHE A 147 -18.88 12.19 4.68
N LYS A 148 -18.18 11.25 5.34
CA LYS A 148 -18.84 10.36 6.32
C LYS A 148 -19.22 11.13 7.57
N LYS A 149 -18.35 12.04 8.00
CA LYS A 149 -18.53 12.84 9.21
C LYS A 149 -19.33 14.11 8.91
N GLY A 150 -19.13 14.70 7.73
CA GLY A 150 -19.59 16.05 7.43
C GLY A 150 -18.90 17.08 8.32
N GLY A 151 -19.44 18.30 8.35
CA GLY A 151 -18.93 19.35 9.23
C GLY A 151 -19.26 20.74 8.74
N SER A 152 -18.82 21.74 9.48
CA SER A 152 -18.95 23.14 9.11
C SER A 152 -17.96 23.97 9.91
N GLY A 153 -17.54 25.10 9.35
CA GLY A 153 -16.66 26.03 10.02
C GLY A 153 -16.52 27.34 9.27
N SER A 154 -15.52 28.11 9.67
CA SER A 154 -15.17 29.36 9.02
C SER A 154 -13.66 29.48 8.92
N TRP A 155 -13.18 29.96 7.78
CA TRP A 155 -11.77 30.29 7.61
C TRP A 155 -11.65 31.47 6.63
N GLY A 156 -10.76 32.41 6.95
CA GLY A 156 -10.50 33.56 6.09
C GLY A 156 -11.72 34.47 5.83
N GLY A 157 -12.67 34.50 6.76
CA GLY A 157 -13.93 35.24 6.62
C GLY A 157 -14.97 34.55 5.73
N THR A 158 -14.72 33.30 5.30
CA THR A 158 -15.65 32.50 4.50
C THR A 158 -16.14 31.31 5.33
N ASN A 159 -17.45 31.13 5.41
CA ASN A 159 -18.06 29.95 6.03
C ASN A 159 -18.11 28.80 5.02
N TYR A 160 -17.93 27.57 5.51
CA TYR A 160 -18.05 26.36 4.72
C TYR A 160 -18.91 25.32 5.43
N THR A 161 -19.47 24.40 4.66
CA THR A 161 -20.23 23.26 5.15
C THR A 161 -19.88 22.04 4.29
N ILE A 162 -19.55 20.94 4.96
CA ILE A 162 -19.24 19.64 4.37
C ILE A 162 -20.47 18.78 4.57
N SER A 163 -21.17 18.50 3.46
CA SER A 163 -22.37 17.65 3.50
C SER A 163 -22.00 16.19 3.74
N THR A 164 -22.87 15.46 4.41
CA THR A 164 -22.69 14.02 4.56
C THR A 164 -23.11 13.27 3.29
N VAL A 165 -22.39 12.21 2.97
CA VAL A 165 -22.66 11.34 1.82
C VAL A 165 -22.82 9.90 2.29
N THR A 166 -23.77 9.18 1.71
CA THR A 166 -24.00 7.75 1.95
C THR A 166 -23.49 6.90 0.78
N GLY A 167 -23.43 5.58 0.95
CA GLY A 167 -22.91 4.68 -0.09
C GLY A 167 -21.41 4.90 -0.37
N LEU A 168 -20.66 5.30 0.66
CA LEU A 168 -19.24 5.61 0.58
C LEU A 168 -18.42 4.35 0.28
N LYS A 169 -17.40 4.49 -0.57
CA LYS A 169 -16.38 3.45 -0.74
C LYS A 169 -15.54 3.30 0.55
N GLU A 170 -14.87 2.17 0.68
CA GLU A 170 -14.04 1.88 1.84
C GLU A 170 -12.59 2.33 1.62
N TYR A 171 -11.87 2.51 2.72
CA TYR A 171 -10.47 2.90 2.71
C TYR A 171 -9.71 2.05 3.71
N TYR A 172 -8.41 1.92 3.49
CA TYR A 172 -7.53 1.20 4.39
C TYR A 172 -6.24 1.99 4.58
N VAL A 173 -5.54 1.73 5.69
CA VAL A 173 -4.24 2.34 5.94
C VAL A 173 -3.19 1.57 5.12
N SER A 174 -2.77 2.17 4.00
CA SER A 174 -1.80 1.59 3.06
C SER A 174 -0.35 1.79 3.49
N LYS A 175 -0.09 2.84 4.29
CA LYS A 175 1.23 3.11 4.86
C LYS A 175 1.10 3.78 6.22
N THR A 176 1.92 3.37 7.19
CA THR A 176 1.98 3.96 8.52
C THR A 176 3.17 4.89 8.67
N ASN A 177 3.05 5.91 9.53
CA ASN A 177 4.16 6.80 9.90
C ASN A 177 4.86 7.48 8.71
N TYR A 178 4.10 7.88 7.69
CA TYR A 178 4.64 8.70 6.61
C TYR A 178 4.94 10.10 7.12
N ASN A 179 6.21 10.51 7.01
CA ASN A 179 6.66 11.85 7.36
C ASN A 179 6.54 12.79 6.15
N GLY A 180 5.66 13.79 6.23
CA GLY A 180 5.48 14.79 5.19
C GLY A 180 5.22 16.19 5.76
N PRO A 181 4.83 17.16 4.92
CA PRO A 181 4.66 18.56 5.35
C PRO A 181 3.67 18.75 6.49
N PHE A 182 2.63 17.90 6.58
CA PHE A 182 1.61 17.91 7.64
C PHE A 182 1.98 17.00 8.84
N GLY A 183 3.29 16.75 9.01
CA GLY A 183 3.84 15.89 10.04
C GLY A 183 3.73 14.39 9.72
N THR A 184 4.04 13.57 10.72
CA THR A 184 3.98 12.11 10.63
C THR A 184 2.53 11.62 10.76
N LYS A 185 1.99 11.06 9.68
CA LYS A 185 0.61 10.56 9.62
C LYS A 185 0.56 9.25 8.84
N ASN A 186 -0.56 8.56 8.93
CA ASN A 186 -0.83 7.39 8.10
C ASN A 186 -1.35 7.82 6.72
N VAL A 187 -1.22 6.94 5.74
CA VAL A 187 -1.71 7.11 4.36
C VAL A 187 -2.92 6.21 4.16
N LEU A 188 -3.98 6.75 3.56
CA LEU A 188 -5.16 6.03 3.15
C LEU A 188 -5.16 5.79 1.64
N SER A 189 -5.53 4.57 1.25
CA SER A 189 -5.85 4.22 -0.15
C SER A 189 -7.30 3.75 -0.22
N ALA A 190 -7.96 3.99 -1.35
CA ALA A 190 -9.34 3.56 -1.58
C ALA A 190 -9.42 2.05 -1.89
N ARG A 191 -10.53 1.42 -1.52
CA ARG A 191 -10.88 0.07 -1.93
C ARG A 191 -12.38 -0.09 -2.15
N GLY A 192 -12.73 -0.94 -3.11
CA GLY A 192 -14.11 -1.26 -3.42
C GLY A 192 -14.79 -0.17 -4.25
N SER A 193 -16.07 -0.36 -4.48
CA SER A 193 -16.93 0.59 -5.20
C SER A 193 -17.68 1.50 -4.25
N GLY A 194 -18.15 2.64 -4.75
CA GLY A 194 -19.00 3.57 -4.00
C GLY A 194 -18.60 5.02 -4.20
N ASN A 195 -19.33 5.91 -3.53
CA ASN A 195 -19.07 7.34 -3.55
C ASN A 195 -17.74 7.66 -2.85
N ALA A 196 -17.03 8.67 -3.35
CA ALA A 196 -15.85 9.22 -2.70
C ALA A 196 -16.20 9.69 -1.28
N ARG A 197 -15.32 9.44 -0.31
CA ARG A 197 -15.48 9.85 1.08
C ARG A 197 -14.73 11.12 1.41
N PHE A 198 -13.67 11.43 0.68
CA PHE A 198 -12.75 12.49 1.06
C PHE A 198 -12.59 13.53 -0.04
N ASN A 199 -12.27 14.75 0.36
CA ASN A 199 -11.55 15.68 -0.50
C ASN A 199 -10.07 15.71 -0.10
N VAL A 200 -9.22 15.67 -1.13
CA VAL A 200 -7.77 15.62 -0.99
C VAL A 200 -7.16 16.83 -1.69
N MET A 201 -6.25 17.53 -1.00
CA MET A 201 -5.44 18.59 -1.58
C MET A 201 -4.07 18.05 -1.97
N ALA A 202 -3.57 18.38 -3.16
CA ALA A 202 -2.26 17.97 -3.61
C ALA A 202 -1.15 18.52 -2.70
N LEU A 203 -0.06 17.78 -2.51
CA LEU A 203 1.07 18.26 -1.70
C LEU A 203 1.91 19.33 -2.39
N SER A 204 1.88 19.36 -3.73
CA SER A 204 2.68 20.28 -4.55
C SER A 204 1.80 21.27 -5.32
N ASP A 205 2.37 22.43 -5.60
CA ASP A 205 1.74 23.40 -6.50
C ASP A 205 1.69 22.85 -7.93
N TYR A 206 0.63 23.20 -8.66
CA TYR A 206 0.52 22.83 -10.06
C TYR A 206 1.66 23.43 -10.89
N ASN A 207 2.22 22.61 -11.78
CA ASN A 207 3.25 23.01 -12.74
C ASN A 207 4.40 23.80 -12.09
N ASN A 208 4.98 23.24 -11.02
CA ASN A 208 6.13 23.79 -10.30
C ASN A 208 5.94 25.26 -9.86
N SER A 209 4.78 25.58 -9.28
CA SER A 209 4.43 26.92 -8.77
C SER A 209 4.34 28.00 -9.86
N ALA A 210 4.15 27.61 -11.14
CA ALA A 210 3.82 28.56 -12.20
C ALA A 210 2.58 29.39 -11.82
N THR A 211 2.56 30.65 -12.27
CA THR A 211 1.50 31.61 -11.92
C THR A 211 0.64 31.96 -13.12
N TYR A 212 -0.65 32.13 -12.87
CA TYR A 212 -1.67 32.27 -13.91
C TYR A 212 -2.59 33.43 -13.59
N THR A 213 -3.07 34.12 -14.64
CA THR A 213 -4.23 35.00 -14.52
C THR A 213 -5.46 34.19 -14.14
N PHE A 214 -6.44 34.81 -13.49
CA PHE A 214 -7.62 34.09 -13.00
C PHE A 214 -8.37 33.34 -14.11
N THR A 215 -8.49 33.96 -15.28
CA THR A 215 -9.18 33.37 -16.46
C THR A 215 -8.61 32.02 -16.84
N ASN A 216 -7.28 31.88 -16.78
CA ASN A 216 -6.60 30.62 -17.07
C ASN A 216 -6.64 29.70 -15.85
N ALA A 217 -6.41 30.25 -14.66
CA ALA A 217 -6.30 29.49 -13.41
C ALA A 217 -7.57 28.68 -13.11
N LYS A 218 -8.76 29.30 -13.17
CA LYS A 218 -10.02 28.71 -12.68
C LYS A 218 -10.41 27.39 -13.34
N SER A 219 -9.91 27.13 -14.54
CA SER A 219 -10.23 25.96 -15.37
C SER A 219 -9.08 24.96 -15.48
N ILE A 220 -7.99 25.15 -14.71
CA ILE A 220 -6.88 24.19 -14.70
C ILE A 220 -7.32 22.86 -14.10
N THR A 221 -7.03 21.79 -14.84
CA THR A 221 -7.22 20.40 -14.41
C THR A 221 -6.00 19.55 -14.73
N SER A 222 -5.83 18.44 -14.01
CA SER A 222 -4.82 17.42 -14.27
C SER A 222 -5.40 16.05 -13.95
N GLY A 223 -5.97 15.37 -14.94
CA GLY A 223 -6.81 14.20 -14.68
C GLY A 223 -8.04 14.60 -13.84
N GLU A 224 -8.28 13.89 -12.74
CA GLU A 224 -9.38 14.19 -11.80
C GLU A 224 -9.09 15.38 -10.86
N TRP A 225 -7.87 15.91 -10.88
CA TRP A 225 -7.49 17.06 -10.07
C TRP A 225 -7.96 18.37 -10.71
N ARG A 226 -8.50 19.29 -9.91
CA ARG A 226 -8.99 20.59 -10.35
C ARG A 226 -8.68 21.70 -9.35
N VAL A 227 -8.76 22.95 -9.80
CA VAL A 227 -8.63 24.08 -8.87
C VAL A 227 -9.84 24.12 -7.92
N PRO A 228 -9.61 24.04 -6.60
CA PRO A 228 -10.69 24.06 -5.61
C PRO A 228 -11.43 25.40 -5.61
N THR A 229 -12.70 25.35 -5.26
CA THR A 229 -13.53 26.54 -5.01
C THR A 229 -13.03 27.29 -3.78
N SER A 230 -13.46 28.55 -3.64
CA SER A 230 -13.16 29.33 -2.43
C SER A 230 -13.71 28.68 -1.15
N ILE A 231 -14.82 27.94 -1.25
CA ILE A 231 -15.41 27.22 -0.11
C ILE A 231 -14.56 26.01 0.27
N GLU A 232 -14.13 25.20 -0.70
CA GLU A 232 -13.20 24.07 -0.45
C GLU A 232 -11.86 24.55 0.12
N LEU A 233 -11.35 25.71 -0.30
CA LEU A 233 -10.14 26.29 0.29
C LEU A 233 -10.37 26.80 1.71
N ALA A 234 -11.57 27.29 2.04
CA ALA A 234 -11.94 27.65 3.40
C ALA A 234 -12.00 26.40 4.29
N ALA A 235 -12.60 25.31 3.79
CA ALA A 235 -12.63 24.02 4.47
C ALA A 235 -11.21 23.47 4.69
N PHE A 236 -10.36 23.51 3.67
CA PHE A 236 -8.95 23.12 3.78
C PHE A 236 -8.21 23.91 4.87
N GLY A 237 -8.38 25.23 4.90
CA GLY A 237 -7.80 26.08 5.94
C GLY A 237 -8.33 25.78 7.33
N GLY A 238 -9.64 25.60 7.47
CA GLY A 238 -10.32 25.39 8.74
C GLY A 238 -10.08 24.01 9.34
N GLU A 239 -10.31 22.94 8.57
CA GLU A 239 -10.22 21.55 9.03
C GLU A 239 -8.78 21.15 9.39
N LEU A 240 -7.77 21.73 8.73
CA LEU A 240 -6.36 21.48 9.03
C LEU A 240 -5.74 22.52 9.97
N GLY A 241 -6.51 23.50 10.47
CA GLY A 241 -6.01 24.51 11.40
C GLY A 241 -4.89 25.38 10.83
N ILE A 242 -4.97 25.72 9.54
CA ILE A 242 -3.98 26.57 8.88
C ILE A 242 -4.13 28.01 9.37
N THR A 243 -3.01 28.64 9.69
CA THR A 243 -2.93 30.01 10.19
C THR A 243 -1.88 30.79 9.39
N THR A 244 -1.85 32.11 9.59
CA THR A 244 -0.82 33.00 9.03
C THR A 244 0.59 32.65 9.50
N LEU A 245 0.72 31.89 10.59
CA LEU A 245 2.00 31.54 11.21
C LEU A 245 2.53 30.17 10.77
N ASN A 246 1.66 29.23 10.36
CA ASN A 246 2.06 27.84 10.09
C ASN A 246 2.00 27.44 8.61
N TYR A 247 1.33 28.21 7.74
CA TYR A 247 1.06 27.78 6.36
C TYR A 247 2.34 27.42 5.58
N SER A 248 3.42 28.18 5.77
CA SER A 248 4.70 27.94 5.11
C SER A 248 5.34 26.62 5.55
N GLY A 249 5.10 26.18 6.79
CA GLY A 249 5.53 24.88 7.29
C GLY A 249 4.87 23.70 6.56
N TYR A 250 3.67 23.90 6.03
CA TYR A 250 2.97 22.92 5.18
C TYR A 250 3.37 23.01 3.70
N GLY A 251 4.40 23.81 3.37
CA GLY A 251 4.84 24.02 1.98
C GLY A 251 3.84 24.83 1.15
N LEU A 252 2.93 25.57 1.78
CA LEU A 252 1.97 26.45 1.10
C LEU A 252 2.62 27.80 0.77
N LYS A 253 2.29 28.35 -0.39
CA LYS A 253 2.58 29.74 -0.76
C LYS A 253 1.62 30.69 -0.05
N ALA A 254 2.00 31.97 -0.04
CA ALA A 254 1.23 33.02 0.60
C ALA A 254 -0.19 33.17 0.03
N THR A 255 -0.39 32.93 -1.27
CA THR A 255 -1.69 33.14 -1.93
C THR A 255 -1.86 32.18 -3.11
N TYR A 256 -3.08 31.67 -3.29
CA TYR A 256 -3.48 30.82 -4.40
C TYR A 256 -4.80 31.28 -5.01
N TRP A 257 -4.95 31.07 -6.32
CA TRP A 257 -6.25 31.18 -6.96
C TRP A 257 -7.18 30.02 -6.53
N SER A 258 -8.45 30.36 -6.33
CA SER A 258 -9.55 29.39 -6.36
C SER A 258 -10.17 29.35 -7.76
N SER A 259 -11.13 28.46 -7.99
CA SER A 259 -11.96 28.45 -9.20
C SER A 259 -13.20 29.36 -9.13
N THR A 260 -13.46 29.98 -7.98
CA THR A 260 -14.65 30.83 -7.77
C THR A 260 -14.48 32.20 -8.40
N ALA A 261 -15.41 32.58 -9.29
CA ALA A 261 -15.47 33.89 -9.93
C ALA A 261 -16.39 34.85 -9.17
N ILE A 262 -16.06 36.14 -9.19
CA ILE A 262 -16.91 37.21 -8.65
C ILE A 262 -17.41 38.06 -9.82
N TYR A 263 -18.74 38.07 -9.98
CA TYR A 263 -19.43 38.75 -11.06
C TYR A 263 -19.88 40.14 -10.64
N PHE A 264 -19.75 41.09 -11.56
CA PHE A 264 -20.35 42.42 -11.48
C PHE A 264 -21.01 42.69 -12.82
N ASN A 265 -22.34 42.84 -12.83
CA ASN A 265 -23.15 42.98 -14.04
C ASN A 265 -22.84 41.87 -15.08
N ASP A 266 -22.90 40.60 -14.64
CA ASP A 266 -22.65 39.38 -15.46
C ASP A 266 -21.25 39.24 -16.07
N ILE A 267 -20.32 40.14 -15.73
CA ILE A 267 -18.93 40.09 -16.17
C ILE A 267 -18.06 39.70 -14.99
N ILE A 268 -17.12 38.77 -15.21
CA ILE A 268 -16.10 38.44 -14.22
C ILE A 268 -15.15 39.64 -14.08
N ARG A 269 -15.23 40.34 -12.95
CA ARG A 269 -14.29 41.43 -12.62
C ARG A 269 -13.16 40.97 -11.73
N TYR A 270 -13.42 40.00 -10.87
CA TYR A 270 -12.46 39.49 -9.89
C TYR A 270 -12.52 37.96 -9.82
N GLY A 271 -11.38 37.36 -9.48
CA GLY A 271 -11.32 35.98 -9.03
C GLY A 271 -11.24 35.92 -7.51
N CYS A 272 -11.77 34.88 -6.89
CA CYS A 272 -11.51 34.62 -5.47
C CYS A 272 -10.11 33.99 -5.32
N CYS A 273 -9.29 34.54 -4.43
CA CYS A 273 -8.03 33.94 -3.99
C CYS A 273 -8.07 33.66 -2.49
N VAL A 274 -7.38 32.59 -2.08
CA VAL A 274 -7.04 32.35 -0.68
C VAL A 274 -5.69 32.97 -0.39
N SER A 275 -5.59 33.78 0.65
CA SER A 275 -4.35 34.40 1.13
C SER A 275 -4.02 33.84 2.52
N PHE A 276 -3.20 32.80 2.56
CA PHE A 276 -2.76 32.18 3.82
C PHE A 276 -1.91 33.13 4.66
N SER A 277 -1.06 33.96 4.04
CA SER A 277 -0.23 34.94 4.75
C SER A 277 -1.06 36.01 5.47
N ASN A 278 -2.26 36.31 4.95
CA ASN A 278 -3.17 37.30 5.52
C ASN A 278 -4.35 36.68 6.28
N GLY A 279 -4.51 35.35 6.23
CA GLY A 279 -5.62 34.63 6.85
C GLY A 279 -6.97 35.08 6.29
N LYS A 280 -7.08 35.26 4.97
CA LYS A 280 -8.28 35.80 4.30
C LYS A 280 -8.58 35.08 3.00
N ILE A 281 -9.85 35.05 2.63
CA ILE A 281 -10.31 34.76 1.27
C ILE A 281 -10.97 36.03 0.73
N ASN A 282 -10.51 36.50 -0.42
CA ASN A 282 -10.96 37.77 -0.99
C ASN A 282 -10.95 37.74 -2.52
N GLY A 283 -11.65 38.71 -3.12
CA GLY A 283 -11.59 38.98 -4.55
C GLY A 283 -10.33 39.73 -4.94
N ASN A 284 -9.73 39.37 -6.06
CA ASN A 284 -8.63 40.12 -6.65
C ASN A 284 -8.73 40.22 -8.18
N GLY A 285 -8.09 41.23 -8.76
CA GLY A 285 -8.22 41.54 -10.18
C GLY A 285 -7.76 40.39 -11.07
N ILE A 286 -8.54 40.05 -12.10
CA ILE A 286 -8.30 38.85 -12.94
C ILE A 286 -6.96 38.85 -13.68
N GLY A 287 -6.32 40.02 -13.86
CA GLY A 287 -5.01 40.17 -14.48
C GLY A 287 -3.83 39.82 -13.57
N ILE A 288 -4.05 39.69 -12.25
CA ILE A 288 -3.00 39.31 -11.30
C ILE A 288 -2.67 37.83 -11.46
N LYS A 289 -1.40 37.49 -11.26
CA LYS A 289 -0.90 36.13 -11.38
C LYS A 289 -0.65 35.50 -10.02
N TYR A 290 -1.33 34.40 -9.73
CA TYR A 290 -1.09 33.57 -8.56
C TYR A 290 -0.91 32.10 -8.97
N PRO A 291 -0.21 31.29 -8.15
CA PRO A 291 -0.16 29.85 -8.36
C PRO A 291 -1.52 29.20 -8.05
N VAL A 292 -1.67 27.94 -8.43
CA VAL A 292 -2.79 27.09 -8.02
C VAL A 292 -2.27 25.80 -7.39
N ARG A 293 -3.05 25.28 -6.43
CA ARG A 293 -2.88 23.94 -5.87
C ARG A 293 -4.17 23.20 -6.13
N LEU A 294 -4.07 21.97 -6.62
CA LEU A 294 -5.24 21.22 -7.07
C LEU A 294 -5.80 20.36 -5.96
N ALA A 295 -7.10 20.11 -6.02
CA ALA A 295 -7.80 19.17 -5.17
C ALA A 295 -8.63 18.19 -6.01
N ARG A 296 -8.97 17.04 -5.43
CA ARG A 296 -9.91 16.08 -6.00
C ARG A 296 -10.73 15.39 -4.92
N THR A 297 -11.86 14.85 -5.33
CA THR A 297 -12.57 13.84 -4.54
C THR A 297 -11.79 12.53 -4.59
N PHE A 298 -11.79 11.81 -3.47
CA PHE A 298 -11.08 10.56 -3.26
C PHE A 298 -12.04 9.56 -2.63
#